data_AF-A0A937MT62-F1
#
_entry.id   AF-A0A937MT62-F1
#
_cell.length_a   1.000
_cell.length_b   1.000
_cell.length_c   1.000
_cell.angle_alpha   90.00
_cell.angle_beta   90.00
_cell.angle_gamma   90.00
#
_symmetry.space_group_name_H-M   'P 1'
#
loop_
_entity.id
_entity.type
_entity.pdbx_description
1 polymer ?
#
loop_
_entity_poly.entity_id
_entity_poly.type
_entity_poly.pdbx_seq_one_letter_code
_entity_poly.pdbx_strand_id
1 'polypeptide(L)'
;EGVKHSLRHLLIPLWNSYSFFVTYANIDEWHPGDSKPGQSDNLLDQWIESSLANLCQEVTAAMDNYDLQRSVRPFVAFIEDLTNWYIRRSRRRFWKSDDDGDKQQAYVTLYHVLIELCKIAAPFTPFIAEEIYSNLRTEDMPESVHLCDFPTAEGAVRNENLEQQMRIVMDVVVMGRQLRKDNDAKVRQPLRRLDVVSHDSALLNQVDELKEIIEEELNVREVVFGDDESGFATLNAKANFKALGPKFGKQMKEIAGAISSLSKTDLKKVAASEPISVDLNGQIVELTTEDVFVEHTPKEGLAVQAQGDLVVALDLELDDDLIREGLARELVKEVQALRKTSGLEVTDRINLTVSSDEAVQAAVSAYEEYIKAEVLALSVEIAETTPSTSSGQAGESVDLNGHACMISIAKA
;
A
#
# COMPACT_ATOMS: atom_id res chain seq x y z
N GLU A 1 1.71 18.15 -21.74
CA GLU A 1 1.09 17.68 -20.49
C GLU A 1 0.32 16.37 -20.63
N GLY A 2 -0.81 16.28 -21.35
CA GLY A 2 -1.60 15.03 -21.45
C GLY A 2 -0.81 13.77 -21.87
N VAL A 3 -0.03 13.84 -22.96
CA VAL A 3 0.82 12.72 -23.42
C VAL A 3 1.86 12.32 -22.36
N LYS A 4 2.46 13.30 -21.67
CA LYS A 4 3.44 13.02 -20.60
C LYS A 4 2.78 12.33 -19.41
N HIS A 5 1.54 12.72 -19.09
CA HIS A 5 0.76 12.09 -18.04
C HIS A 5 0.43 10.63 -18.39
N SER A 6 -0.12 10.36 -19.58
CA SER A 6 -0.39 8.98 -20.04
C SER A 6 0.87 8.12 -20.09
N LEU A 7 1.99 8.67 -20.58
CA LEU A 7 3.27 7.97 -20.59
C LEU A 7 3.71 7.57 -19.17
N ARG A 8 3.64 8.50 -18.21
CA ARG A 8 4.11 8.30 -16.84
C ARG A 8 3.22 7.37 -16.01
N HIS A 9 1.91 7.46 -16.18
CA HIS A 9 0.95 6.77 -15.32
C HIS A 9 0.37 5.49 -15.91
N LEU A 10 0.55 5.25 -17.22
CA LEU A 10 0.04 4.04 -17.88
C LEU A 10 1.18 3.26 -18.57
N LEU A 11 1.84 3.87 -19.56
CA LEU A 11 2.74 3.12 -20.45
C LEU A 11 4.03 2.69 -19.75
N ILE A 12 4.69 3.59 -19.01
CA ILE A 12 5.92 3.26 -18.27
C ILE A 12 5.63 2.21 -17.17
N PRO A 13 4.59 2.37 -16.33
CA PRO A 13 4.24 1.34 -15.35
C PRO A 13 3.91 -0.02 -15.97
N LEU A 14 3.14 -0.06 -17.07
CA LEU A 14 2.85 -1.29 -17.81
C LEU A 14 4.13 -1.94 -18.36
N TRP A 15 5.03 -1.16 -18.94
CA TRP A 15 6.31 -1.70 -19.42
C TRP A 15 7.17 -2.22 -18.27
N ASN A 16 7.14 -1.55 -17.12
CA ASN A 16 7.88 -1.95 -15.93
C ASN A 16 7.31 -3.23 -15.31
N SER A 17 6.00 -3.46 -15.33
CA SER A 17 5.40 -4.73 -14.86
C SER A 17 5.82 -5.90 -15.75
N TYR A 18 5.78 -5.71 -17.08
CA TYR A 18 6.33 -6.67 -18.05
C TYR A 18 7.82 -6.95 -17.81
N SER A 19 8.63 -5.88 -17.70
CA SER A 19 10.09 -6.00 -17.49
C SER A 19 10.41 -6.72 -16.18
N PHE A 20 9.64 -6.45 -15.12
CA PHE A 20 9.74 -7.16 -13.85
C PHE A 20 9.50 -8.66 -14.06
N PHE A 21 8.38 -9.03 -14.67
CA PHE A 21 8.02 -10.43 -14.92
C PHE A 21 9.12 -11.16 -15.70
N VAL A 22 9.54 -10.63 -16.85
CA VAL A 22 10.57 -11.25 -17.70
C VAL A 22 11.90 -11.40 -16.99
N THR A 23 12.30 -10.42 -16.18
CA THR A 23 13.57 -10.48 -15.42
C THR A 23 13.59 -11.71 -14.50
N TYR A 24 12.54 -11.90 -13.69
CA TYR A 24 12.50 -13.00 -12.73
C TYR A 24 12.19 -14.34 -13.41
N ALA A 25 11.27 -14.36 -14.38
CA ALA A 25 10.96 -15.58 -15.14
C ALA A 25 12.20 -16.13 -15.86
N ASN A 26 13.06 -15.28 -16.42
CA ASN A 26 14.31 -15.71 -17.04
C ASN A 26 15.33 -16.22 -16.02
N ILE A 27 15.42 -15.60 -14.84
CA ILE A 27 16.32 -16.05 -13.76
C ILE A 27 15.92 -17.45 -13.28
N ASP A 28 14.63 -17.70 -13.15
CA ASP A 28 14.08 -18.97 -12.68
C ASP A 28 13.86 -20.00 -13.81
N GLU A 29 14.22 -19.68 -15.06
CA GLU A 29 13.94 -20.50 -16.26
C GLU A 29 12.47 -20.93 -16.37
N TRP A 30 11.57 -20.03 -15.96
CA TRP A 30 10.13 -20.29 -15.92
C TRP A 30 9.52 -20.24 -17.33
N HIS A 31 8.60 -21.16 -17.59
CA HIS A 31 7.83 -21.21 -18.84
C HIS A 31 6.33 -21.37 -18.56
N PRO A 32 5.46 -20.77 -19.40
CA PRO A 32 4.02 -21.02 -19.33
C PRO A 32 3.73 -22.52 -19.51
N GLY A 33 3.14 -23.13 -18.48
CA GLY A 33 2.72 -24.54 -18.50
C GLY A 33 1.20 -24.69 -18.61
N ASP A 34 0.69 -25.90 -18.37
CA ASP A 34 -0.75 -26.20 -18.40
C ASP A 34 -1.55 -25.65 -17.21
N SER A 35 -0.88 -25.02 -16.24
CA SER A 35 -1.50 -24.45 -15.05
C SER A 35 -2.46 -23.33 -15.43
N LYS A 36 -3.69 -23.43 -14.92
CA LYS A 36 -4.75 -22.46 -15.23
C LYS A 36 -4.73 -21.28 -14.24
N PRO A 37 -4.98 -20.06 -14.71
CA PRO A 37 -5.21 -18.91 -13.83
C PRO A 37 -6.43 -19.13 -12.93
N GLY A 38 -6.50 -18.36 -11.84
CA GLY A 38 -7.63 -18.41 -10.90
C GLY A 38 -7.65 -19.62 -9.95
N GLN A 39 -6.54 -20.37 -9.83
CA GLN A 39 -6.40 -21.50 -8.89
C GLN A 39 -5.47 -21.19 -7.70
N SER A 40 -5.04 -19.94 -7.55
CA SER A 40 -4.16 -19.55 -6.46
C SER A 40 -4.93 -19.45 -5.14
N ASP A 41 -4.35 -19.96 -4.06
CA ASP A 41 -4.87 -19.79 -2.70
C ASP A 41 -4.49 -18.42 -2.10
N ASN A 42 -3.61 -17.67 -2.77
CA ASN A 42 -3.15 -16.37 -2.32
C ASN A 42 -4.20 -15.27 -2.62
N LEU A 43 -4.60 -14.54 -1.57
CA LEU A 43 -5.61 -13.47 -1.69
C LEU A 43 -5.21 -12.33 -2.64
N LEU A 44 -3.91 -12.00 -2.75
CA LEU A 44 -3.45 -10.98 -3.70
C LEU A 44 -3.58 -11.45 -5.16
N ASP A 45 -3.35 -12.74 -5.42
CA ASP A 45 -3.53 -13.32 -6.75
C ASP A 45 -5.02 -13.33 -7.13
N GLN A 46 -5.88 -13.80 -6.21
CA GLN A 46 -7.33 -13.79 -6.42
C GLN A 46 -7.87 -12.37 -6.62
N TRP A 47 -7.34 -11.41 -5.85
CA TRP A 47 -7.74 -10.02 -5.96
C TRP A 47 -7.33 -9.39 -7.30
N ILE A 48 -6.09 -9.56 -7.77
CA ILE A 48 -5.67 -8.94 -9.03
C ILE A 48 -6.40 -9.53 -10.23
N GLU A 49 -6.73 -10.83 -10.20
CA GLU A 49 -7.58 -11.49 -11.20
C GLU A 49 -9.01 -10.94 -11.18
N SER A 50 -9.58 -10.70 -9.99
CA SER A 50 -10.87 -10.05 -9.86
C SER A 50 -10.85 -8.61 -10.38
N SER A 51 -9.82 -7.84 -10.03
CA SER A 51 -9.63 -6.47 -10.54
C SER A 51 -9.49 -6.44 -12.07
N LEU A 52 -8.85 -7.44 -12.67
CA LEU A 52 -8.76 -7.60 -14.13
C LEU A 52 -10.13 -7.91 -14.74
N ALA A 53 -10.92 -8.77 -14.10
CA ALA A 53 -12.30 -9.05 -14.50
C ALA A 53 -13.15 -7.77 -14.49
N ASN A 54 -13.04 -6.96 -13.43
CA ASN A 54 -13.72 -5.67 -13.33
C ASN A 54 -13.25 -4.69 -14.43
N LEU A 55 -11.94 -4.60 -14.68
CA LEU A 55 -11.39 -3.80 -15.78
C LEU A 55 -12.03 -4.20 -17.11
N CYS A 56 -12.06 -5.50 -17.42
CA CYS A 56 -12.68 -6.01 -18.63
C CYS A 56 -14.16 -5.60 -18.73
N GLN A 57 -14.94 -5.78 -17.66
CA GLN A 57 -16.36 -5.41 -17.62
C GLN A 57 -16.57 -3.91 -17.89
N GLU A 58 -15.81 -3.04 -17.22
CA GLU A 58 -15.95 -1.59 -17.38
C GLU A 58 -15.56 -1.11 -18.79
N VAL A 59 -14.49 -1.68 -19.35
CA VAL A 59 -14.02 -1.36 -20.71
C VAL A 59 -15.03 -1.85 -21.75
N THR A 60 -15.48 -3.10 -21.66
CA THR A 60 -16.48 -3.67 -22.59
C THR A 60 -17.77 -2.85 -22.56
N ALA A 61 -18.31 -2.58 -21.37
CA ALA A 61 -19.55 -1.80 -21.25
C ALA A 61 -19.41 -0.38 -21.81
N ALA A 62 -18.25 0.26 -21.65
CA ALA A 62 -18.00 1.58 -22.23
C ALA A 62 -17.86 1.52 -23.75
N MET A 63 -17.15 0.53 -24.29
CA MET A 63 -16.95 0.34 -25.73
C MET A 63 -18.27 -0.01 -26.45
N ASP A 64 -19.11 -0.88 -25.87
CA ASP A 64 -20.43 -1.23 -26.40
C ASP A 64 -21.37 -0.01 -26.52
N ASN A 65 -21.19 0.97 -25.62
CA ASN A 65 -21.91 2.23 -25.63
C ASN A 65 -21.21 3.35 -26.43
N TYR A 66 -20.10 3.03 -27.11
CA TYR A 66 -19.26 3.99 -27.84
C TYR A 66 -18.73 5.14 -26.96
N ASP A 67 -18.63 4.94 -25.64
CA ASP A 67 -18.06 5.90 -24.69
C ASP A 67 -16.55 5.63 -24.49
N LEU A 68 -15.77 6.04 -25.49
CA LEU A 68 -14.32 5.83 -25.47
C LEU A 68 -13.64 6.57 -24.30
N GLN A 69 -14.18 7.70 -23.85
CA GLN A 69 -13.59 8.43 -22.72
C GLN A 69 -13.71 7.63 -21.43
N ARG A 70 -14.86 6.99 -21.20
CA ARG A 70 -15.09 6.13 -20.04
C ARG A 70 -14.29 4.84 -20.11
N SER A 71 -14.01 4.32 -21.30
CA SER A 71 -13.22 3.08 -21.46
C SER A 71 -11.74 3.22 -21.05
N VAL A 72 -11.17 4.43 -21.01
CA VAL A 72 -9.74 4.63 -20.71
C VAL A 72 -9.46 4.82 -19.21
N ARG A 73 -10.39 5.43 -18.46
CA ARG A 73 -10.22 5.70 -17.02
C ARG A 73 -9.89 4.45 -16.18
N PRO A 74 -10.55 3.30 -16.38
CA PRO A 74 -10.32 2.08 -15.59
C PRO A 74 -8.88 1.57 -15.65
N PHE A 75 -8.17 1.77 -16.78
CA PHE A 75 -6.77 1.36 -16.90
C PHE A 75 -5.85 2.04 -15.88
N VAL A 76 -6.12 3.31 -15.53
CA VAL A 76 -5.27 4.03 -14.56
C VAL A 76 -5.33 3.36 -13.19
N ALA A 77 -6.55 3.01 -12.75
CA ALA A 77 -6.75 2.32 -11.48
C ALA A 77 -6.12 0.91 -11.53
N PHE A 78 -6.37 0.14 -12.58
CA PHE A 78 -5.83 -1.21 -12.68
C PHE A 78 -4.30 -1.25 -12.75
N ILE A 79 -3.66 -0.31 -13.44
CA ILE A 79 -2.20 -0.23 -13.50
C ILE A 79 -1.61 0.13 -12.12
N GLU A 80 -2.29 0.98 -11.36
CA GLU A 80 -1.91 1.29 -9.97
C GLU A 80 -2.02 0.04 -9.08
N ASP A 81 -3.12 -0.71 -9.20
CA ASP A 81 -3.35 -1.97 -8.48
C ASP A 81 -2.29 -3.02 -8.84
N LEU A 82 -2.01 -3.20 -10.13
CA LEU A 82 -1.01 -4.15 -10.62
C LEU A 82 0.39 -3.80 -10.10
N THR A 83 0.78 -2.54 -10.19
CA THR A 83 2.19 -2.16 -9.95
C THR A 83 2.48 -1.83 -8.49
N ASN A 84 1.64 -1.03 -7.84
CA ASN A 84 1.89 -0.50 -6.50
C ASN A 84 1.28 -1.35 -5.38
N TRP A 85 0.37 -2.27 -5.70
CA TRP A 85 -0.19 -3.23 -4.74
C TRP A 85 0.26 -4.65 -5.04
N TYR A 86 -0.19 -5.23 -6.16
CA TYR A 86 0.08 -6.63 -6.47
C TYR A 86 1.57 -6.91 -6.63
N ILE A 87 2.25 -6.35 -7.64
CA ILE A 87 3.66 -6.64 -7.91
C ILE A 87 4.53 -6.24 -6.73
N ARG A 88 4.35 -5.03 -6.16
CA ARG A 88 5.18 -4.55 -5.06
C ARG A 88 5.13 -5.46 -3.84
N ARG A 89 3.95 -5.98 -3.48
CA ARG A 89 3.78 -6.88 -2.33
C ARG A 89 4.19 -8.32 -2.66
N SER A 90 3.90 -8.77 -3.87
CA SER A 90 4.24 -10.13 -4.31
C SER A 90 5.71 -10.29 -4.66
N ARG A 91 6.55 -9.23 -4.69
CA ARG A 91 7.98 -9.33 -5.06
C ARG A 91 8.68 -10.49 -4.37
N ARG A 92 8.51 -10.65 -3.04
CA ARG A 92 9.15 -11.73 -2.26
C ARG A 92 8.85 -13.13 -2.80
N ARG A 93 7.67 -13.35 -3.36
CA ARG A 93 7.26 -14.62 -3.98
C ARG A 93 8.07 -14.95 -5.23
N PHE A 94 8.53 -13.93 -5.97
CA PHE A 94 9.35 -14.09 -7.18
C PHE A 94 10.85 -14.30 -6.90
N TRP A 95 11.40 -13.74 -5.81
CA TRP A 95 12.86 -13.77 -5.56
C TRP A 95 13.31 -14.58 -4.34
N LYS A 96 12.42 -14.82 -3.37
CA LYS A 96 12.76 -15.23 -2.00
C LYS A 96 11.98 -16.43 -1.49
N SER A 97 11.09 -17.00 -2.31
CA SER A 97 10.27 -18.13 -1.89
C SER A 97 11.07 -19.42 -1.91
N ASP A 98 11.16 -20.10 -0.77
CA ASP A 98 11.55 -21.52 -0.68
C ASP A 98 10.34 -22.45 -0.96
N ASP A 99 9.14 -21.87 -1.11
CA ASP A 99 7.93 -22.56 -1.54
C ASP A 99 7.77 -22.40 -3.06
N ASP A 100 8.16 -23.45 -3.78
CA ASP A 100 8.05 -23.54 -5.24
C ASP A 100 6.58 -23.45 -5.71
N GLY A 101 5.62 -23.88 -4.89
CA GLY A 101 4.20 -23.86 -5.22
C GLY A 101 3.63 -22.44 -5.25
N ASP A 102 3.86 -21.68 -4.18
CA ASP A 102 3.43 -20.27 -4.10
C ASP A 102 4.10 -19.40 -5.16
N LYS A 103 5.41 -19.60 -5.40
CA LYS A 103 6.15 -18.93 -6.48
C LYS A 103 5.53 -19.24 -7.84
N GLN A 104 5.22 -20.50 -8.11
CA GLN A 104 4.58 -20.91 -9.36
C GLN A 104 3.20 -20.26 -9.54
N GLN A 105 2.39 -20.19 -8.48
CA GLN A 105 1.09 -19.51 -8.51
C GLN A 105 1.27 -18.02 -8.86
N ALA A 106 2.23 -17.33 -8.25
CA ALA A 106 2.52 -15.93 -8.56
C ALA A 106 2.92 -15.70 -10.03
N TYR A 107 3.76 -16.57 -10.60
CA TYR A 107 4.12 -16.49 -12.02
C TYR A 107 2.93 -16.74 -12.94
N VAL A 108 2.12 -17.77 -12.68
CA VAL A 108 0.93 -18.09 -13.48
C VAL A 108 -0.05 -16.92 -13.48
N THR A 109 -0.33 -16.35 -12.30
CA THR A 109 -1.24 -15.20 -12.17
C THR A 109 -0.69 -13.97 -12.88
N LEU A 110 0.57 -13.57 -12.64
CA LEU A 110 1.12 -12.37 -13.28
C LEU A 110 1.23 -12.52 -14.80
N TYR A 111 1.59 -13.71 -15.29
CA TYR A 111 1.60 -14.02 -16.73
C TYR A 111 0.22 -13.83 -17.36
N HIS A 112 -0.81 -14.46 -16.77
CA HIS A 112 -2.18 -14.37 -17.25
C HIS A 112 -2.67 -12.91 -17.26
N VAL A 113 -2.46 -12.18 -16.16
CA VAL A 113 -2.83 -10.77 -16.04
C VAL A 113 -2.17 -9.91 -17.13
N LEU A 114 -0.88 -10.14 -17.42
CA LEU A 114 -0.17 -9.38 -18.47
C LEU A 114 -0.73 -9.69 -19.87
N ILE A 115 -1.00 -10.96 -20.19
CA ILE A 115 -1.57 -11.36 -21.48
C ILE A 115 -2.97 -10.75 -21.68
N GLU A 116 -3.86 -10.92 -20.71
CA GLU A 116 -5.23 -10.39 -20.81
C GLU A 116 -5.24 -8.86 -20.84
N LEU A 117 -4.40 -8.20 -20.03
CA LEU A 117 -4.25 -6.76 -20.09
C LEU A 117 -3.80 -6.28 -21.48
N CYS A 118 -2.91 -7.00 -22.16
CA CYS A 118 -2.53 -6.67 -23.54
C CYS A 118 -3.72 -6.77 -24.49
N LYS A 119 -4.57 -7.80 -24.36
CA LYS A 119 -5.79 -7.95 -25.18
C LYS A 119 -6.78 -6.80 -24.95
N ILE A 120 -7.03 -6.43 -23.69
CA ILE A 120 -7.92 -5.31 -23.33
C ILE A 120 -7.32 -3.97 -23.81
N ALA A 121 -6.00 -3.80 -23.69
CA ALA A 121 -5.30 -2.55 -24.04
C ALA A 121 -5.02 -2.39 -25.54
N ALA A 122 -5.09 -3.46 -26.34
CA ALA A 122 -4.73 -3.45 -27.77
C ALA A 122 -5.47 -2.39 -28.60
N PRO A 123 -6.79 -2.14 -28.43
CA PRO A 123 -7.49 -1.08 -29.15
C PRO A 123 -7.00 0.34 -28.84
N PHE A 124 -6.34 0.54 -27.69
CA PHE A 124 -5.92 1.85 -27.19
C PHE A 124 -4.42 2.09 -27.34
N THR A 125 -3.60 1.06 -27.17
CA THR A 125 -2.14 1.13 -27.14
C THR A 125 -1.50 0.02 -28.00
N PRO A 126 -1.85 -0.04 -29.30
CA PRO A 126 -1.65 -1.23 -30.13
C PRO A 126 -0.21 -1.71 -30.22
N PHE A 127 0.76 -0.80 -30.30
CA PHE A 127 2.17 -1.16 -30.42
C PHE A 127 2.78 -1.67 -29.11
N ILE A 128 2.39 -1.10 -27.97
CA ILE A 128 2.90 -1.55 -26.66
C ILE A 128 2.29 -2.88 -26.30
N ALA A 129 0.98 -3.03 -26.50
CA ALA A 129 0.28 -4.30 -26.32
C ALA A 129 0.87 -5.40 -27.22
N GLU A 130 1.13 -5.10 -28.50
CA GLU A 130 1.73 -6.06 -29.43
C GLU A 130 3.13 -6.49 -29.00
N GLU A 131 3.99 -5.54 -28.61
CA GLU A 131 5.37 -5.83 -28.21
C GLU A 131 5.40 -6.72 -26.96
N ILE A 132 4.59 -6.41 -25.94
CA ILE A 132 4.52 -7.21 -24.71
C ILE A 132 3.95 -8.61 -25.03
N TYR A 133 2.83 -8.66 -25.75
CA TYR A 133 2.17 -9.92 -26.10
C TYR A 133 3.08 -10.83 -26.94
N SER A 134 3.74 -10.29 -27.97
CA SER A 134 4.62 -11.05 -28.86
C SER A 134 5.80 -11.68 -28.10
N ASN A 135 6.32 -10.98 -27.08
CA ASN A 135 7.39 -11.50 -26.24
C ASN A 135 6.91 -12.57 -25.24
N LEU A 136 5.64 -12.55 -24.84
CA LEU A 136 5.07 -13.46 -23.83
C LEU A 136 4.27 -14.63 -24.40
N ARG A 137 3.80 -14.54 -25.65
CA ARG A 137 2.94 -15.57 -26.25
C ARG A 137 3.68 -16.90 -26.39
N THR A 138 2.92 -17.99 -26.30
CA THR A 138 3.37 -19.33 -26.66
C THR A 138 3.12 -19.61 -28.16
N GLU A 139 3.61 -20.74 -28.65
CA GLU A 139 3.47 -21.12 -30.07
C GLU A 139 2.01 -21.42 -30.49
N ASP A 140 1.17 -21.83 -29.54
CA ASP A 140 -0.25 -22.17 -29.73
C ASP A 140 -1.18 -20.95 -29.70
N MET A 141 -0.68 -19.79 -29.29
CA MET A 141 -1.42 -18.54 -29.28
C MET A 141 -1.35 -17.82 -30.64
N PRO A 142 -2.33 -16.95 -30.98
CA PRO A 142 -2.29 -16.13 -32.20
C PRO A 142 -0.98 -15.34 -32.33
N GLU A 143 -0.52 -15.14 -33.56
CA GLU A 143 0.77 -14.46 -33.84
C GLU A 143 0.83 -13.00 -33.40
N SER A 144 -0.33 -12.37 -33.24
CA SER A 144 -0.51 -10.95 -32.90
C SER A 144 -1.66 -10.80 -31.91
N VAL A 145 -1.56 -9.83 -30.99
CA VAL A 145 -2.64 -9.54 -30.04
C VAL A 145 -3.90 -9.07 -30.76
N HIS A 146 -3.73 -8.47 -31.94
CA HIS A 146 -4.82 -7.96 -32.79
C HIS A 146 -5.60 -9.08 -33.51
N LEU A 147 -5.15 -10.33 -33.38
CA LEU A 147 -5.85 -11.52 -33.88
C LEU A 147 -6.49 -12.33 -32.73
N CYS A 148 -6.34 -11.89 -31.49
CA CYS A 148 -7.02 -12.48 -30.34
C CYS A 148 -8.48 -12.03 -30.28
N ASP A 149 -9.33 -12.90 -29.77
CA ASP A 149 -10.66 -12.49 -29.32
C ASP A 149 -10.53 -11.49 -28.16
N PHE A 150 -11.41 -10.49 -28.14
CA PHE A 150 -11.47 -9.57 -27.02
C PHE A 150 -11.94 -10.34 -25.77
N PRO A 151 -11.32 -10.13 -24.60
CA PRO A 151 -11.67 -10.89 -23.41
C PRO A 151 -13.13 -10.68 -23.03
N THR A 152 -13.83 -11.76 -22.72
CA THR A 152 -15.22 -11.70 -22.26
C THR A 152 -15.24 -11.83 -20.74
N ALA A 153 -16.07 -11.01 -20.09
CA ALA A 153 -16.34 -11.17 -18.66
C ALA A 153 -17.02 -12.51 -18.32
N GLU A 154 -17.63 -13.16 -19.31
CA GLU A 154 -18.19 -14.52 -19.21
C GLU A 154 -17.06 -15.55 -19.04
N GLY A 155 -16.61 -15.74 -17.80
CA GLY A 155 -15.58 -16.72 -17.43
C GLY A 155 -14.60 -16.24 -16.36
N ALA A 156 -14.49 -14.92 -16.16
CA ALA A 156 -13.64 -14.37 -15.12
C ALA A 156 -14.32 -14.49 -13.75
N VAL A 157 -13.64 -15.11 -12.78
CA VAL A 157 -14.12 -15.23 -11.39
C VAL A 157 -13.96 -13.87 -10.73
N ARG A 158 -14.98 -13.01 -10.88
CA ARG A 158 -15.03 -11.73 -10.17
C ARG A 158 -15.50 -11.97 -8.73
N ASN A 159 -14.67 -11.59 -7.78
CA ASN A 159 -14.97 -11.59 -6.36
C ASN A 159 -15.12 -10.15 -5.87
N GLU A 160 -16.34 -9.60 -6.00
CA GLU A 160 -16.65 -8.21 -5.59
C GLU A 160 -16.41 -7.97 -4.10
N ASN A 161 -16.60 -9.01 -3.27
CA ASN A 161 -16.35 -8.91 -1.83
C ASN A 161 -14.86 -8.68 -1.55
N LEU A 162 -13.97 -9.45 -2.19
CA LEU A 162 -12.53 -9.28 -2.07
C LEU A 162 -12.05 -7.93 -2.64
N GLU A 163 -12.64 -7.46 -3.74
CA GLU A 163 -12.38 -6.12 -4.27
C GLU A 163 -12.71 -5.02 -3.24
N GLN A 164 -13.83 -5.17 -2.53
CA GLN A 164 -14.25 -4.24 -1.48
C GLN A 164 -13.35 -4.32 -0.25
N GLN A 165 -13.01 -5.53 0.20
CA GLN A 165 -12.08 -5.77 1.30
C GLN A 165 -10.72 -5.10 1.06
N MET A 166 -10.13 -5.34 -0.12
CA MET A 166 -8.87 -4.71 -0.50
C MET A 166 -8.98 -3.19 -0.56
N ARG A 167 -10.10 -2.63 -1.01
CA ARG A 167 -10.30 -1.17 -1.02
C ARG A 167 -10.24 -0.55 0.37
N ILE A 168 -10.90 -1.16 1.35
CA ILE A 168 -10.86 -0.73 2.74
C ILE A 168 -9.42 -0.80 3.28
N VAL A 169 -8.71 -1.89 2.99
CA VAL A 169 -7.29 -2.04 3.36
C VAL A 169 -6.44 -0.92 2.74
N MET A 170 -6.64 -0.60 1.46
CA MET A 170 -5.93 0.50 0.80
C MET A 170 -6.23 1.85 1.43
N ASP A 171 -7.50 2.12 1.75
CA ASP A 171 -7.93 3.36 2.41
C ASP A 171 -7.27 3.50 3.79
N VAL A 172 -7.27 2.44 4.61
CA VAL A 172 -6.60 2.40 5.91
C VAL A 172 -5.09 2.66 5.76
N VAL A 173 -4.44 2.05 4.77
CA VAL A 173 -3.00 2.27 4.49
C VAL A 173 -2.73 3.71 4.05
N VAL A 174 -3.59 4.30 3.22
CA VAL A 174 -3.44 5.71 2.82
C VAL A 174 -3.58 6.63 4.03
N MET A 175 -4.58 6.41 4.88
CA MET A 175 -4.78 7.18 6.12
C MET A 175 -3.59 7.01 7.07
N GLY A 176 -3.12 5.77 7.31
CA GLY A 176 -1.97 5.51 8.17
C GLY A 176 -0.66 6.13 7.66
N ARG A 177 -0.42 6.13 6.34
CA ARG A 177 0.73 6.81 5.72
C ARG A 177 0.63 8.33 5.86
N GLN A 178 -0.58 8.88 5.75
CA GLN A 178 -0.83 10.29 5.95
C GLN A 178 -0.56 10.69 7.40
N LEU A 179 -1.05 9.92 8.39
CA LEU A 179 -0.72 10.11 9.81
C LEU A 179 0.79 10.06 10.07
N ARG A 180 1.49 9.07 9.51
CA ARG A 180 2.95 8.98 9.60
C ARG A 180 3.64 10.23 9.07
N LYS A 181 3.22 10.71 7.90
CA LYS A 181 3.77 11.91 7.27
C LYS A 181 3.51 13.17 8.11
N ASP A 182 2.31 13.35 8.63
CA ASP A 182 1.93 14.54 9.39
C ASP A 182 2.60 14.61 10.77
N ASN A 183 3.12 13.48 11.25
CA ASN A 183 3.84 13.37 12.52
C ASN A 183 5.33 13.02 12.36
N ASP A 184 5.89 13.21 11.15
CA ASP A 184 7.30 12.95 10.83
C ASP A 184 7.81 11.52 11.16
N ALA A 185 6.90 10.55 11.28
CA ALA A 185 7.19 9.16 11.59
C ALA A 185 7.49 8.36 10.31
N LYS A 186 8.78 8.22 9.97
CA LYS A 186 9.24 7.46 8.78
C LYS A 186 8.64 6.05 8.76
N VAL A 187 8.15 5.58 7.61
CA VAL A 187 7.59 4.21 7.46
C VAL A 187 8.60 3.12 7.86
N ARG A 188 9.90 3.35 7.67
CA ARG A 188 10.95 2.40 8.10
C ARG A 188 11.11 2.31 9.61
N GLN A 189 10.65 3.31 10.37
CA GLN A 189 10.51 3.22 11.83
C GLN A 189 9.26 2.39 12.13
N PRO A 190 9.41 1.15 12.64
CA PRO A 190 8.28 0.36 13.05
C PRO A 190 7.57 1.05 14.22
N LEU A 191 6.25 0.92 14.25
CA LEU A 191 5.41 1.43 15.32
C LEU A 191 4.68 0.26 15.97
N ARG A 192 4.23 0.47 17.21
CA ARG A 192 3.62 -0.59 17.99
C ARG A 192 2.30 -1.04 17.39
N ARG A 193 1.40 -0.10 17.12
CA ARG A 193 0.01 -0.43 16.83
C ARG A 193 -0.67 0.58 15.93
N LEU A 194 -1.61 0.07 15.12
CA LEU A 194 -2.65 0.85 14.48
C LEU A 194 -4.02 0.35 14.96
N ASP A 195 -4.84 1.24 15.50
CA ASP A 195 -6.24 0.96 15.77
C ASP A 195 -7.09 1.41 14.57
N VAL A 196 -8.01 0.56 14.11
CA VAL A 196 -8.93 0.83 13.00
C VAL A 196 -10.35 0.65 13.52
N VAL A 197 -11.11 1.74 13.54
CA VAL A 197 -12.49 1.75 14.02
C VAL A 197 -13.44 2.13 12.91
N SER A 198 -14.59 1.43 12.90
CA SER A 198 -15.73 1.80 12.09
C SER A 198 -17.01 1.57 12.88
N HIS A 199 -18.00 2.42 12.63
CA HIS A 199 -19.34 2.23 13.15
C HIS A 199 -20.09 1.10 12.42
N ASP A 200 -19.61 0.68 11.24
CA ASP A 200 -20.06 -0.51 10.54
C ASP A 200 -19.18 -1.71 10.89
N SER A 201 -19.59 -2.47 11.91
CA SER A 201 -18.88 -3.70 12.31
C SER A 201 -18.80 -4.76 11.20
N ALA A 202 -19.75 -4.78 10.25
CA ALA A 202 -19.70 -5.70 9.13
C ALA A 202 -18.59 -5.33 8.14
N LEU A 203 -18.23 -4.04 8.04
CA LEU A 203 -17.11 -3.56 7.24
C LEU A 203 -15.77 -4.09 7.77
N LEU A 204 -15.56 -4.06 9.09
CA LEU A 204 -14.29 -4.48 9.70
C LEU A 204 -14.12 -5.99 9.74
N ASN A 205 -15.19 -6.76 9.99
CA ASN A 205 -15.13 -8.22 9.98
C ASN A 205 -14.69 -8.78 8.62
N GLN A 206 -14.90 -8.01 7.55
CA GLN A 206 -14.49 -8.42 6.21
C GLN A 206 -12.98 -8.26 5.97
N VAL A 207 -12.26 -7.40 6.69
CA VAL A 207 -10.83 -7.12 6.41
C VAL A 207 -9.85 -7.80 7.35
N ASP A 208 -10.33 -8.55 8.36
CA ASP A 208 -9.46 -9.19 9.36
C ASP A 208 -8.45 -10.17 8.73
N GLU A 209 -8.87 -10.93 7.71
CA GLU A 209 -7.99 -11.84 6.95
C GLU A 209 -6.91 -11.12 6.15
N LEU A 210 -7.05 -9.81 5.91
CA LEU A 210 -6.10 -8.98 5.17
C LEU A 210 -5.29 -8.06 6.10
N LYS A 211 -5.38 -8.23 7.42
CA LYS A 211 -4.70 -7.34 8.38
C LYS A 211 -3.18 -7.29 8.19
N GLU A 212 -2.56 -8.41 7.82
CA GLU A 212 -1.13 -8.51 7.57
C GLU A 212 -0.69 -7.55 6.46
N ILE A 213 -1.58 -7.27 5.50
CA ILE A 213 -1.35 -6.26 4.46
C ILE A 213 -1.14 -4.89 5.09
N ILE A 214 -2.03 -4.50 6.00
CA ILE A 214 -1.96 -3.22 6.69
C ILE A 214 -0.70 -3.15 7.56
N GLU A 215 -0.40 -4.21 8.32
CA GLU A 215 0.77 -4.30 9.19
C GLU A 215 2.07 -4.09 8.43
N GLU A 216 2.23 -4.77 7.30
CA GLU A 216 3.43 -4.65 6.45
C GLU A 216 3.53 -3.28 5.76
N GLU A 217 2.42 -2.76 5.24
CA GLU A 217 2.41 -1.48 4.51
C GLU A 217 2.71 -0.28 5.42
N LEU A 218 2.21 -0.34 6.65
CA LEU A 218 2.37 0.71 7.63
C LEU A 218 3.51 0.41 8.58
N ASN A 219 4.16 -0.75 8.48
CA ASN A 219 5.21 -1.20 9.40
C ASN A 219 4.78 -1.01 10.86
N VAL A 220 3.63 -1.58 11.20
CA VAL A 220 3.11 -1.64 12.57
C VAL A 220 3.16 -3.09 13.06
N ARG A 221 3.41 -3.30 14.36
CA ARG A 221 3.48 -4.66 14.92
C ARG A 221 2.11 -5.31 15.10
N GLU A 222 1.06 -4.51 15.21
CA GLU A 222 -0.30 -4.98 15.43
C GLU A 222 -1.31 -4.03 14.77
N VAL A 223 -2.31 -4.60 14.12
CA VAL A 223 -3.54 -3.88 13.73
C VAL A 223 -4.70 -4.39 14.56
N VAL A 224 -5.40 -3.48 15.24
CA VAL A 224 -6.57 -3.80 16.09
C VAL A 224 -7.82 -3.19 15.49
N PHE A 225 -8.80 -4.04 15.17
CA PHE A 225 -10.12 -3.62 14.74
C PHE A 225 -11.07 -3.43 15.93
N GLY A 226 -11.90 -2.40 15.90
CA GLY A 226 -12.88 -2.14 16.94
C GLY A 226 -14.04 -1.24 16.50
N ASP A 227 -14.97 -0.99 17.41
CA ASP A 227 -16.14 -0.14 17.21
C ASP A 227 -16.16 1.09 18.15
N ASP A 228 -15.13 1.23 19.00
CA ASP A 228 -15.04 2.31 19.97
C ASP A 228 -13.74 3.12 19.82
N GLU A 229 -13.90 4.35 19.35
CA GLU A 229 -12.81 5.32 19.20
C GLU A 229 -12.47 6.08 20.49
N SER A 230 -13.25 5.88 21.57
CA SER A 230 -13.05 6.58 22.83
C SER A 230 -11.71 6.25 23.50
N GLY A 231 -11.10 5.12 23.11
CA GLY A 231 -9.77 4.69 23.51
C GLY A 231 -8.65 5.64 23.05
N PHE A 232 -8.78 6.26 21.88
CA PHE A 232 -7.69 7.01 21.24
C PHE A 232 -8.05 8.44 20.82
N ALA A 233 -9.33 8.80 20.77
CA ALA A 233 -9.77 10.15 20.43
C ALA A 233 -10.82 10.69 21.42
N THR A 234 -10.81 12.01 21.60
CA THR A 234 -11.93 12.76 22.17
C THR A 234 -12.70 13.42 21.04
N LEU A 235 -14.00 13.13 20.94
CA LEU A 235 -14.88 13.71 19.94
C LEU A 235 -15.36 15.09 20.39
N ASN A 236 -15.24 16.05 19.49
CA ASN A 236 -15.79 17.39 19.64
C ASN A 236 -16.64 17.72 18.41
N ALA A 237 -17.76 18.44 18.60
CA ALA A 237 -18.55 18.93 17.48
C ALA A 237 -18.19 20.37 17.14
N LYS A 238 -18.11 20.66 15.85
CA LYS A 238 -17.85 21.98 15.32
C LYS A 238 -18.87 22.33 14.25
N ALA A 239 -19.45 23.52 14.38
CA ALA A 239 -20.46 23.99 13.44
C ALA A 239 -19.85 24.25 12.05
N ASN A 240 -20.50 23.74 11.00
CA ASN A 240 -20.18 24.12 9.62
C ASN A 240 -20.77 25.50 9.31
N PHE A 241 -20.00 26.56 9.62
CA PHE A 241 -20.43 27.94 9.42
C PHE A 241 -20.85 28.27 7.97
N LYS A 242 -20.33 27.55 6.97
CA LYS A 242 -20.67 27.75 5.56
C LYS A 242 -22.08 27.24 5.24
N ALA A 243 -22.45 26.07 5.78
CA ALA A 243 -23.77 25.49 5.61
C ALA A 243 -24.83 26.17 6.50
N LEU A 244 -24.47 26.47 7.75
CA LEU A 244 -25.38 27.01 8.76
C LEU A 244 -25.57 28.54 8.67
N GLY A 245 -24.58 29.27 8.15
CA GLY A 245 -24.64 30.74 8.05
C GLY A 245 -25.88 31.26 7.30
N PRO A 246 -26.20 30.75 6.10
CA PRO A 246 -27.41 31.13 5.36
C PRO A 246 -28.72 30.76 6.07
N LYS A 247 -28.73 29.66 6.84
CA LYS A 247 -29.93 29.14 7.53
C LYS A 247 -30.23 29.91 8.83
N PHE A 248 -29.20 30.23 9.61
CA PHE A 248 -29.36 30.71 10.99
C PHE A 248 -28.87 32.14 11.22
N GLY A 249 -28.05 32.73 10.34
CA GLY A 249 -27.68 34.16 10.35
C GLY A 249 -27.44 34.75 11.74
N LYS A 250 -28.43 35.48 12.28
CA LYS A 250 -28.36 36.14 13.60
C LYS A 250 -28.27 35.15 14.79
N GLN A 251 -28.78 33.93 14.63
CA GLN A 251 -28.73 32.84 15.62
C GLN A 251 -27.48 31.96 15.49
N MET A 252 -26.53 32.29 14.59
CA MET A 252 -25.34 31.47 14.35
C MET A 252 -24.50 31.23 15.61
N LYS A 253 -24.43 32.20 16.52
CA LYS A 253 -23.70 32.04 17.79
C LYS A 253 -24.38 31.07 18.74
N GLU A 254 -25.71 31.06 18.76
CA GLU A 254 -26.51 30.18 19.62
C GLU A 254 -26.41 28.74 19.14
N ILE A 255 -26.59 28.51 17.82
CA ILE A 255 -26.46 27.18 17.23
C ILE A 255 -25.05 26.61 17.31
N ALA A 256 -24.02 27.44 17.14
CA ALA A 256 -22.64 27.00 17.35
C ALA A 256 -22.38 26.57 18.81
N GLY A 257 -22.96 27.29 19.79
CA GLY A 257 -22.87 26.93 21.21
C GLY A 257 -23.60 25.62 21.53
N ALA A 258 -24.78 25.42 20.94
CA ALA A 258 -25.55 24.19 21.10
C ALA A 258 -24.83 22.98 20.46
N ILE A 259 -24.27 23.15 19.25
CA ILE A 259 -23.45 22.15 18.56
C ILE A 259 -22.20 21.80 19.39
N SER A 260 -21.52 22.78 19.96
CA SER A 260 -20.33 22.53 20.79
C SER A 260 -20.64 21.81 22.11
N SER A 261 -21.92 21.77 22.52
CA SER A 261 -22.40 21.14 23.75
C SER A 261 -23.06 19.77 23.52
N LEU A 262 -22.99 19.24 22.29
CA LEU A 262 -23.55 17.94 21.95
C LEU A 262 -22.95 16.83 22.80
N SER A 263 -23.81 15.90 23.21
CA SER A 263 -23.39 14.76 24.02
C SER A 263 -22.60 13.75 23.18
N LYS A 264 -21.82 12.87 23.82
CA LYS A 264 -21.15 11.75 23.13
C LYS A 264 -22.13 10.90 22.30
N THR A 265 -23.34 10.71 22.80
CA THR A 265 -24.39 9.98 22.08
C THR A 265 -24.87 10.71 20.83
N ASP A 266 -24.93 12.04 20.86
CA ASP A 266 -25.28 12.83 19.67
C ASP A 266 -24.13 12.83 18.65
N LEU A 267 -22.88 12.90 19.11
CA LEU A 267 -21.71 12.81 18.24
C LEU A 267 -21.62 11.47 17.51
N LYS A 268 -21.93 10.36 18.19
CA LYS A 268 -22.02 9.03 17.54
C LYS A 268 -23.11 8.98 16.46
N LYS A 269 -24.26 9.64 16.68
CA LYS A 269 -25.32 9.75 15.68
C LYS A 269 -24.86 10.53 14.45
N VAL A 270 -24.23 11.69 14.66
CA VAL A 270 -23.67 12.49 13.55
C VAL A 270 -22.62 11.70 12.79
N ALA A 271 -21.72 10.99 13.49
CA ALA A 271 -20.72 10.13 12.86
C ALA A 271 -21.34 9.00 12.02
N ALA A 272 -22.46 8.42 12.49
CA ALA A 272 -23.24 7.42 11.76
C ALA A 272 -24.18 8.01 10.68
N SER A 273 -24.02 9.29 10.32
CA SER A 273 -24.89 10.01 9.38
C SER A 273 -26.38 10.05 9.75
N GLU A 274 -26.70 9.91 11.04
CA GLU A 274 -28.06 10.08 11.57
C GLU A 274 -28.33 11.55 11.91
N PRO A 275 -29.53 12.09 11.61
CA PRO A 275 -29.89 13.45 11.99
C PRO A 275 -30.01 13.60 13.51
N ILE A 276 -29.57 14.76 14.01
CA ILE A 276 -29.69 15.11 15.44
C ILE A 276 -30.62 16.31 15.60
N SER A 277 -31.36 16.33 16.72
CA SER A 277 -32.27 17.43 17.06
C SER A 277 -31.68 18.26 18.19
N VAL A 278 -31.58 19.57 18.00
CA VAL A 278 -31.05 20.51 18.99
C VAL A 278 -32.09 21.58 19.27
N ASP A 279 -32.33 21.88 20.55
CA ASP A 279 -33.26 22.93 20.96
C ASP A 279 -32.56 24.30 20.94
N LEU A 280 -33.10 25.22 20.15
CA LEU A 280 -32.72 26.63 20.12
C LEU A 280 -33.87 27.48 20.64
N ASN A 281 -33.82 27.83 21.93
CA ASN A 281 -34.79 28.72 22.58
C ASN A 281 -36.26 28.28 22.43
N GLY A 282 -36.54 26.98 22.45
CA GLY A 282 -37.88 26.39 22.30
C GLY A 282 -38.22 25.96 20.87
N GLN A 283 -37.30 26.12 19.92
CA GLN A 283 -37.42 25.62 18.56
C GLN A 283 -36.49 24.43 18.35
N ILE A 284 -37.07 23.25 18.09
CA ILE A 284 -36.30 22.07 17.72
C ILE A 284 -35.81 22.24 16.28
N VAL A 285 -34.50 22.17 16.11
CA VAL A 285 -33.81 22.25 14.83
C VAL A 285 -33.12 20.92 14.56
N GLU A 286 -33.37 20.37 13.38
CA GLU A 286 -32.70 19.17 12.90
C GLU A 286 -31.39 19.54 12.20
N LEU A 287 -30.30 18.90 12.59
CA LEU A 287 -28.97 19.04 11.99
C LEU A 287 -28.54 17.73 11.35
N THR A 288 -27.84 17.86 10.24
CA THR A 288 -27.28 16.75 9.48
C THR A 288 -25.75 16.78 9.51
N THR A 289 -25.09 15.80 8.90
CA THR A 289 -23.63 15.77 8.70
C THR A 289 -23.10 16.94 7.86
N GLU A 290 -23.95 17.60 7.07
CA GLU A 290 -23.57 18.82 6.35
C GLU A 290 -23.45 20.02 7.29
N ASP A 291 -24.16 20.00 8.42
CA ASP A 291 -24.26 21.11 9.36
C ASP A 291 -23.22 21.04 10.48
N VAL A 292 -22.74 19.82 10.81
CA VAL A 292 -21.85 19.56 11.95
C VAL A 292 -20.64 18.74 11.50
N PHE A 293 -19.44 19.24 11.80
CA PHE A 293 -18.21 18.47 11.71
C PHE A 293 -17.89 17.81 13.05
N VAL A 294 -17.57 16.52 13.02
CA VAL A 294 -16.99 15.82 14.16
C VAL A 294 -15.46 15.97 14.05
N GLU A 295 -14.85 16.64 15.03
CA GLU A 295 -13.40 16.74 15.16
C GLU A 295 -12.90 15.69 16.16
N HIS A 296 -11.94 14.89 15.73
CA HIS A 296 -11.23 13.93 16.56
C HIS A 296 -9.99 14.59 17.14
N THR A 297 -9.98 14.83 18.45
CA THR A 297 -8.77 15.27 19.16
C THR A 297 -8.01 14.04 19.65
N PRO A 298 -6.81 13.75 19.13
CA PRO A 298 -6.02 12.59 19.57
C PRO A 298 -5.68 12.69 21.05
N LYS A 299 -5.58 11.54 21.73
CA LYS A 299 -4.94 11.47 23.06
C LYS A 299 -3.42 11.56 22.94
N GLU A 300 -2.75 11.83 24.06
CA GLU A 300 -1.29 11.90 24.12
C GLU A 300 -0.65 10.61 23.58
N GLY A 301 0.43 10.76 22.78
CA GLY A 301 1.13 9.65 22.13
C GLY A 301 0.45 9.09 20.87
N LEU A 302 -0.77 9.53 20.53
CA LEU A 302 -1.55 9.01 19.40
C LEU A 302 -1.74 10.06 18.30
N ALA A 303 -1.81 9.59 17.06
CA ALA A 303 -2.27 10.38 15.92
C ALA A 303 -3.54 9.77 15.35
N VAL A 304 -4.55 10.59 15.05
CA VAL A 304 -5.87 10.11 14.62
C VAL A 304 -6.30 10.78 13.34
N GLN A 305 -6.87 10.00 12.42
CA GLN A 305 -7.47 10.49 11.19
C GLN A 305 -8.81 9.80 10.97
N ALA A 306 -9.81 10.57 10.54
CA ALA A 306 -11.14 10.08 10.17
C ALA A 306 -11.43 10.37 8.70
N GLN A 307 -12.04 9.42 8.00
CA GLN A 307 -12.50 9.55 6.63
C GLN A 307 -13.76 8.70 6.42
N GLY A 308 -14.90 9.37 6.18
CA GLY A 308 -16.20 8.70 6.13
C GLY A 308 -16.47 7.95 7.44
N ASP A 309 -16.81 6.67 7.34
CA ASP A 309 -17.10 5.80 8.49
C ASP A 309 -15.87 5.11 9.07
N LEU A 310 -14.66 5.39 8.56
CA LEU A 310 -13.40 4.84 9.03
C LEU A 310 -12.63 5.85 9.86
N VAL A 311 -12.12 5.40 11.00
CA VAL A 311 -11.25 6.17 11.88
C VAL A 311 -10.02 5.32 12.18
N VAL A 312 -8.84 5.85 11.93
CA VAL A 312 -7.58 5.17 12.22
C VAL A 312 -6.78 5.95 13.24
N ALA A 313 -6.16 5.24 14.18
CA ALA A 313 -5.27 5.81 15.17
C ALA A 313 -3.94 5.09 15.18
N LEU A 314 -2.86 5.85 15.17
CA LEU A 314 -1.50 5.34 15.13
C LEU A 314 -0.78 5.63 16.44
N ASP A 315 -0.18 4.60 17.03
CA ASP A 315 0.68 4.71 18.21
C ASP A 315 2.07 5.22 17.82
N LEU A 316 2.42 6.42 18.31
CA LEU A 316 3.70 7.07 18.03
C LEU A 316 4.74 6.83 19.13
N GLU A 317 4.39 6.16 20.24
CA GLU A 317 5.34 5.87 21.30
C GLU A 317 6.34 4.79 20.87
N LEU A 318 7.62 5.11 21.02
CA LEU A 318 8.72 4.21 20.69
C LEU A 318 9.31 3.62 21.97
N ASP A 319 9.42 2.30 22.00
CA ASP A 319 10.28 1.61 22.96
C ASP A 319 11.65 1.30 22.35
N ASP A 320 12.60 0.88 23.20
CA ASP A 320 13.97 0.62 22.76
C ASP A 320 14.06 -0.46 21.66
N ASP A 321 13.11 -1.39 21.60
CA ASP A 321 13.09 -2.44 20.57
C ASP A 321 12.68 -1.87 19.22
N LEU A 322 11.61 -1.07 19.18
CA LEU A 322 11.18 -0.36 17.97
C LEU A 322 12.29 0.56 17.45
N ILE A 323 13.02 1.25 18.32
CA ILE A 323 14.14 2.12 17.92
C ILE A 323 15.26 1.28 17.27
N ARG A 324 15.65 0.16 17.88
CA ARG A 324 16.68 -0.74 17.32
C ARG A 324 16.24 -1.33 15.99
N GLU A 325 15.00 -1.79 15.86
CA GLU A 325 14.48 -2.30 14.59
C GLU A 325 14.47 -1.22 13.51
N GLY A 326 14.11 0.02 13.87
CA GLY A 326 14.17 1.17 12.96
C GLY A 326 15.58 1.42 12.43
N LEU A 327 16.60 1.37 13.29
CA LEU A 327 18.01 1.49 12.89
C LEU A 327 18.44 0.34 11.97
N ALA A 328 18.05 -0.90 12.27
CA ALA A 328 18.33 -2.06 11.43
C ALA A 328 17.69 -1.91 10.03
N ARG A 329 16.45 -1.41 9.95
CA ARG A 329 15.75 -1.15 8.68
C ARG A 329 16.37 -0.01 7.87
N GLU A 330 16.85 1.06 8.51
CA GLU A 330 17.63 2.10 7.82
C GLU A 330 18.95 1.53 7.28
N LEU A 331 19.65 0.71 8.06
CA LEU A 331 20.89 0.06 7.59
C LEU A 331 20.62 -0.80 6.35
N VAL A 332 19.57 -1.63 6.36
CA VAL A 332 19.18 -2.44 5.21
C VAL A 332 18.95 -1.58 3.96
N LYS A 333 18.29 -0.42 4.11
CA LYS A 333 18.08 0.52 3.00
C LYS A 333 19.40 1.02 2.43
N GLU A 334 20.32 1.46 3.28
CA GLU A 334 21.61 2.00 2.83
C GLU A 334 22.47 0.90 2.16
N VAL A 335 22.48 -0.31 2.73
CA VAL A 335 23.18 -1.46 2.13
C VAL A 335 22.58 -1.83 0.78
N GLN A 336 21.26 -1.85 0.64
CA GLN A 336 20.61 -2.12 -0.66
C GLN A 336 20.88 -1.03 -1.69
N ALA A 337 20.96 0.24 -1.27
CA ALA A 337 21.37 1.33 -2.13
C ALA A 337 22.81 1.14 -2.61
N LEU A 338 23.74 0.79 -1.71
CA LEU A 338 25.13 0.52 -2.01
C LEU A 338 25.31 -0.72 -2.93
N ARG A 339 24.51 -1.77 -2.75
CA ARG A 339 24.51 -2.94 -3.67
C ARG A 339 24.20 -2.50 -5.10
N LYS A 340 23.18 -1.65 -5.26
CA LYS A 340 22.76 -1.13 -6.57
C LYS A 340 23.82 -0.23 -7.20
N THR A 341 24.42 0.69 -6.43
CA THR A 341 25.46 1.61 -6.96
C THR A 341 26.77 0.90 -7.24
N SER A 342 27.04 -0.22 -6.56
CA SER A 342 28.19 -1.10 -6.81
C SER A 342 28.01 -2.04 -8.00
N GLY A 343 26.85 -2.01 -8.67
CA GLY A 343 26.55 -2.86 -9.83
C GLY A 343 26.43 -4.34 -9.50
N LEU A 344 26.06 -4.67 -8.26
CA LEU A 344 25.77 -6.06 -7.87
C LEU A 344 24.43 -6.50 -8.46
N GLU A 345 24.39 -7.76 -8.87
CA GLU A 345 23.16 -8.39 -9.35
C GLU A 345 22.21 -8.68 -8.17
N VAL A 346 20.92 -8.84 -8.48
CA VAL A 346 19.87 -9.05 -7.46
C VAL A 346 20.14 -10.31 -6.61
N THR A 347 20.81 -11.31 -7.17
CA THR A 347 21.12 -12.60 -6.53
C THR A 347 22.47 -12.65 -5.83
N ASP A 348 23.32 -11.62 -5.97
CA ASP A 348 24.69 -11.64 -5.46
C ASP A 348 24.71 -11.70 -3.93
N ARG A 349 25.55 -12.59 -3.37
CA ARG A 349 25.79 -12.69 -1.93
C ARG A 349 26.91 -11.75 -1.51
N ILE A 350 26.82 -11.18 -0.30
CA ILE A 350 27.82 -10.22 0.20
C ILE A 350 28.32 -10.57 1.61
N ASN A 351 29.47 -10.03 1.98
CA ASN A 351 29.88 -9.86 3.37
C ASN A 351 29.72 -8.38 3.73
N LEU A 352 29.06 -8.10 4.85
CA LEU A 352 28.76 -6.74 5.32
C LEU A 352 29.64 -6.40 6.52
N THR A 353 30.27 -5.23 6.49
CA THR A 353 30.97 -4.66 7.66
C THR A 353 30.30 -3.33 8.04
N VAL A 354 30.01 -3.16 9.33
CA VAL A 354 29.35 -1.98 9.89
C VAL A 354 30.22 -1.39 11.00
N SER A 355 30.44 -0.08 10.98
CA SER A 355 31.10 0.66 12.05
C SER A 355 30.27 1.89 12.41
N SER A 356 29.75 1.93 13.64
CA SER A 356 28.98 3.07 14.16
C SER A 356 29.01 3.06 15.70
N ASP A 357 28.19 3.89 16.35
CA ASP A 357 28.09 3.97 17.81
C ASP A 357 27.37 2.78 18.45
N GLU A 358 27.37 2.73 19.79
CA GLU A 358 26.79 1.62 20.57
C GLU A 358 25.31 1.35 20.24
N ALA A 359 24.54 2.39 19.89
CA ALA A 359 23.12 2.24 19.57
C ALA A 359 22.93 1.45 18.26
N VAL A 360 23.69 1.79 17.21
CA VAL A 360 23.66 1.06 15.94
C VAL A 360 24.26 -0.34 16.11
N GLN A 361 25.34 -0.50 16.88
CA GLN A 361 25.92 -1.83 17.14
C GLN A 361 24.94 -2.76 17.85
N ALA A 362 24.20 -2.24 18.84
CA ALA A 362 23.15 -2.98 19.53
C ALA A 362 21.99 -3.35 18.58
N ALA A 363 21.59 -2.44 17.68
CA ALA A 363 20.58 -2.71 16.67
C ALA A 363 21.01 -3.80 15.68
N VAL A 364 22.24 -3.73 15.17
CA VAL A 364 22.80 -4.73 14.25
C VAL A 364 22.88 -6.10 14.91
N SER A 365 23.31 -6.16 16.17
CA SER A 365 23.39 -7.41 16.92
C SER A 365 22.01 -8.00 17.20
N ALA A 366 21.03 -7.17 17.56
CA ALA A 366 19.67 -7.63 17.87
C ALA A 366 18.90 -8.13 16.62
N TYR A 367 19.17 -7.56 15.44
CA TYR A 367 18.48 -7.87 14.19
C TYR A 367 19.41 -8.46 13.11
N GLU A 368 20.49 -9.13 13.51
CA GLU A 368 21.52 -9.64 12.60
C GLU A 368 20.93 -10.55 11.51
N GLU A 369 20.10 -11.51 11.90
CA GLU A 369 19.49 -12.47 10.99
C GLU A 369 18.51 -11.80 10.01
N TYR A 370 17.75 -10.81 10.49
CA TYR A 370 16.89 -9.99 9.63
C TYR A 370 17.73 -9.22 8.59
N ILE A 371 18.82 -8.58 9.03
CA ILE A 371 19.72 -7.82 8.14
C ILE A 371 20.31 -8.76 7.08
N LYS A 372 20.88 -9.90 7.49
CA LYS A 372 21.44 -10.90 6.57
C LYS A 372 20.44 -11.35 5.53
N ALA A 373 19.23 -11.71 5.96
CA ALA A 373 18.17 -12.16 5.08
C ALA A 373 17.72 -11.07 4.09
N GLU A 374 17.61 -9.81 4.53
CA GLU A 374 17.18 -8.72 3.67
C GLU A 374 18.23 -8.28 2.66
N VAL A 375 19.52 -8.35 2.99
CA VAL A 375 20.62 -7.87 2.11
C VAL A 375 21.42 -8.98 1.45
N LEU A 376 20.98 -10.23 1.59
CA LEU A 376 21.67 -11.43 1.10
C LEU A 376 23.12 -11.53 1.60
N ALA A 377 23.35 -11.16 2.86
CA ALA A 377 24.69 -11.25 3.46
C ALA A 377 24.97 -12.64 4.05
N LEU A 378 26.19 -13.13 3.84
CA LEU A 378 26.70 -14.36 4.49
C LEU A 378 27.25 -14.08 5.89
N SER A 379 27.79 -12.88 6.10
CA SER A 379 28.27 -12.41 7.41
C SER A 379 27.97 -10.92 7.61
N VAL A 380 27.84 -10.53 8.88
CA VAL A 380 27.76 -9.13 9.32
C VAL A 380 28.81 -8.94 10.41
N GLU A 381 29.81 -8.12 10.15
CA GLU A 381 30.90 -7.83 11.09
C GLU A 381 30.77 -6.41 11.65
N ILE A 382 30.83 -6.27 12.98
CA ILE A 382 30.85 -4.98 13.65
C ILE A 382 32.32 -4.61 13.91
N ALA A 383 32.80 -3.52 13.29
CA ALA A 383 34.17 -3.05 13.45
C ALA A 383 34.28 -2.01 14.58
N GLU A 384 35.32 -2.13 15.42
CA GLU A 384 35.51 -1.30 16.64
C GLU A 384 36.00 0.14 16.41
N THR A 385 36.02 0.66 15.18
CA THR A 385 36.58 2.00 14.91
C THR A 385 35.90 2.72 13.76
N THR A 386 35.47 3.96 14.00
CA THR A 386 35.22 4.96 12.96
C THR A 386 36.43 5.00 12.03
N PRO A 387 36.31 4.77 10.71
CA PRO A 387 37.49 4.52 9.89
C PRO A 387 38.36 5.77 9.81
N SER A 388 39.62 5.63 10.25
CA SER A 388 40.69 6.47 9.74
C SER A 388 41.05 5.96 8.34
N THR A 389 41.25 6.88 7.40
CA THR A 389 41.28 6.73 5.95
C THR A 389 42.49 5.95 5.38
N SER A 390 42.98 4.91 6.06
CA SER A 390 44.20 4.23 5.66
C SER A 390 44.19 2.72 5.94
N SER A 391 43.31 1.97 5.27
CA SER A 391 43.61 0.60 4.80
C SER A 391 42.50 0.07 3.89
N GLY A 392 42.70 0.17 2.57
CA GLY A 392 42.27 -0.83 1.57
C GLY A 392 40.81 -1.18 1.31
N GLN A 393 39.85 -0.92 2.22
CA GLN A 393 38.43 -1.17 2.00
C GLN A 393 37.68 0.17 1.92
N ALA A 394 37.15 0.46 0.73
CA ALA A 394 36.26 1.59 0.51
C ALA A 394 34.96 1.35 1.27
N GLY A 395 34.74 2.08 2.36
CA GLY A 395 33.44 2.17 3.03
C GLY A 395 32.68 3.40 2.56
N GLU A 396 31.36 3.33 2.55
CA GLU A 396 30.45 4.45 2.33
C GLU A 396 29.97 5.01 3.67
N SER A 397 30.07 6.34 3.82
CA SER A 397 29.60 7.05 5.02
C SER A 397 28.12 7.36 4.87
N VAL A 398 27.30 6.93 5.82
CA VAL A 398 25.85 7.11 5.83
C VAL A 398 25.37 7.60 7.20
N ASP A 399 24.16 8.17 7.22
CA ASP A 399 23.47 8.61 8.44
C ASP A 399 22.27 7.68 8.68
N LEU A 400 22.26 7.01 9.83
CA LEU A 400 21.18 6.15 10.27
C LEU A 400 20.38 6.86 11.38
N ASN A 401 19.49 7.78 10.99
CA ASN A 401 18.62 8.53 11.92
C ASN A 401 19.38 9.35 12.97
N GLY A 402 20.44 10.04 12.56
CA GLY A 402 21.31 10.85 13.42
C GLY A 402 22.56 10.13 13.91
N HIS A 403 22.70 8.84 13.58
CA HIS A 403 23.88 8.03 13.92
C HIS A 403 24.82 7.95 12.72
N ALA A 404 26.03 8.49 12.86
CA ALA A 404 27.05 8.39 11.82
C ALA A 404 27.53 6.93 11.71
N CYS A 405 27.48 6.39 10.49
CA CYS A 405 27.79 4.99 10.23
C CYS A 405 28.67 4.86 9.00
N MET A 406 29.65 3.96 9.06
CA MET A 406 30.40 3.49 7.89
C MET A 406 29.94 2.08 7.54
N ILE A 407 29.56 1.86 6.29
CA ILE A 407 29.20 0.54 5.76
C ILE A 407 30.18 0.14 4.65
N SER A 408 30.54 -1.14 4.59
CA SER A 408 31.29 -1.71 3.46
C SER A 408 30.69 -3.05 3.08
N ILE A 409 30.59 -3.29 1.77
CA ILE A 409 30.12 -4.57 1.22
C ILE A 409 31.20 -5.17 0.33
N ALA A 410 31.40 -6.47 0.45
CA ALA A 410 32.25 -7.25 -0.45
C ALA A 410 31.42 -8.38 -1.06
N LYS A 411 31.46 -8.54 -2.39
CA LYS A 411 30.86 -9.70 -3.05
C LYS A 411 31.56 -10.97 -2.53
N ALA A 412 30.75 -11.94 -2.08
CA ALA A 412 31.23 -13.19 -1.51
C ALA A 412 31.71 -14.18 -2.57
#